data_AF-A0A3D3JMC0-F1
#
_entry.id   AF-A0A3D3JMC0-F1
#
_cell.length_a   1.000
_cell.length_b   1.000
_cell.length_c   1.000
_cell.angle_alpha   90.00
_cell.angle_beta   90.00
_cell.angle_gamma   90.00
#
_symmetry.space_group_name_H-M   'P 1'
#
loop_
_entity.id
_entity.type
_entity.pdbx_description
1 polymer ?
#
loop_
_entity_poly.entity_id
_entity_poly.type
_entity_poly.pdbx_seq_one_letter_code
_entity_poly.pdbx_strand_id
1 'polypeptide(L)'
;IGDKIIVHPTGALREWIKFDENDEIVIEDPGKVYSPEELTVAGIYSIGMHLYDNEIIVTHIDKANEVFRSEWGDATVIKIWTDDPERVHEVRKAIGEDGGFGGLAAVTWMEKNAEFFRALAVEKNLQFFVLVFIVIVSSFSIAATLITIVIQKTREIGVLKALGATQRTILSVFLLQGAIVGLAGVGLGTVVGLLVVNYRGRIQEFIEWAFNISVFPPELYMLTVIPAHISKRDIIIIDAISFVICVLGALIPAIYAVSLQPTRALQHDS
;
A
#
# COMPACT_ATOMS: atom_id res chain seq x y z
N ILE A 1 24.55 -9.19 29.96
CA ILE A 1 23.67 -10.38 30.22
C ILE A 1 24.11 -10.96 31.55
N GLY A 2 23.18 -11.17 32.48
CA GLY A 2 23.49 -11.49 33.88
C GLY A 2 23.61 -10.26 34.78
N ASP A 3 23.60 -9.05 34.20
CA ASP A 3 23.57 -7.80 34.94
C ASP A 3 22.21 -7.61 35.62
N LYS A 4 22.21 -6.94 36.77
CA LYS A 4 20.99 -6.57 37.48
C LYS A 4 20.56 -5.17 37.09
N ILE A 5 19.29 -5.04 36.70
CA ILE A 5 18.65 -3.75 36.44
C ILE A 5 17.64 -3.48 37.55
N ILE A 6 17.59 -2.23 37.98
CA ILE A 6 16.69 -1.76 39.02
C ILE A 6 15.51 -1.09 38.32
N VAL A 7 14.31 -1.62 38.53
CA VAL A 7 13.08 -1.07 37.94
C VAL A 7 12.26 -0.41 39.03
N HIS A 8 11.92 0.86 38.79
CA HIS A 8 11.04 1.63 39.65
C HIS A 8 9.62 1.58 39.08
N PRO A 9 8.64 0.99 39.78
CA PRO A 9 7.29 0.95 39.32
C PRO A 9 6.58 2.27 39.54
N THR A 10 5.87 2.67 38.50
CA THR A 10 5.05 3.87 38.45
C THR A 10 3.82 3.79 39.35
N GLY A 11 3.33 2.59 39.68
CA GLY A 11 2.20 2.39 40.61
C GLY A 11 2.51 2.89 42.02
N ALA A 12 3.74 2.67 42.51
CA ALA A 12 4.18 3.13 43.83
C ALA A 12 4.27 4.66 43.92
N LEU A 13 4.62 5.33 42.80
CA LEU A 13 4.68 6.80 42.73
C LEU A 13 3.29 7.44 42.77
N ARG A 14 2.26 6.74 42.25
CA ARG A 14 0.88 7.23 42.23
C ARG A 14 0.24 7.27 43.63
N GLU A 15 0.68 6.40 44.55
CA GLU A 15 0.21 6.39 45.95
C GLU A 15 0.59 7.66 46.71
N TRP A 16 1.62 8.39 46.26
CA TRP A 16 2.10 9.61 46.92
C TRP A 16 1.35 10.87 46.47
N ILE A 17 0.56 10.80 45.40
CA ILE A 17 -0.13 11.95 44.83
C ILE A 17 -1.62 11.81 45.13
N LYS A 18 -2.11 12.55 46.12
CA LYS A 18 -3.55 12.68 46.42
C LYS A 18 -4.02 14.11 46.13
N PHE A 19 -5.28 14.24 45.75
CA PHE A 19 -5.95 15.53 45.57
C PHE A 19 -6.81 15.80 46.80
N ASP A 20 -6.65 16.98 47.40
CA ASP A 20 -7.51 17.47 48.50
C ASP A 20 -8.92 17.82 47.98
N GLU A 21 -9.88 18.09 48.87
CA GLU A 21 -11.25 18.54 48.54
C GLU A 21 -11.28 19.83 47.69
N ASN A 22 -10.16 20.54 47.60
CA ASN A 22 -9.96 21.74 46.78
C ASN A 22 -9.19 21.49 45.46
N ASP A 23 -9.02 20.22 45.04
CA ASP A 23 -8.21 19.80 43.88
C ASP A 23 -6.70 20.17 43.95
N GLU A 24 -6.20 20.54 45.13
CA GLU A 24 -4.76 20.78 45.33
C GLU A 24 -3.99 19.47 45.54
N ILE A 25 -2.79 19.38 44.94
CA ILE A 25 -1.93 18.20 45.04
C ILE A 25 -1.27 18.16 46.42
N VAL A 26 -1.63 17.16 47.22
CA VAL A 26 -1.01 16.88 48.52
C VAL A 26 -0.13 15.64 48.38
N ILE A 27 1.17 15.82 48.59
CA ILE A 27 2.13 14.71 48.59
C ILE A 27 2.16 14.09 49.99
N GLU A 28 1.57 12.90 50.15
CA GLU A 28 1.52 12.20 51.43
C GLU A 28 2.79 11.34 51.62
N ASP A 29 3.63 11.78 52.55
CA ASP A 29 4.76 11.06 53.18
C ASP A 29 6.06 10.86 52.34
N PRO A 30 7.06 11.76 52.48
CA PRO A 30 8.39 11.59 51.85
C PRO A 30 9.27 10.50 52.51
N GLY A 31 8.79 9.81 53.55
CA GLY A 31 9.56 8.81 54.30
C GLY A 31 9.41 7.36 53.87
N LYS A 32 8.45 7.02 53.00
CA LYS A 32 8.27 5.66 52.48
C LYS A 32 9.33 5.36 51.41
N VAL A 33 10.43 4.74 51.82
CA VAL A 33 11.40 4.15 50.88
C VAL A 33 10.73 2.95 50.21
N TYR A 34 10.31 3.11 48.95
CA TYR A 34 9.91 1.98 48.15
C TYR A 34 11.15 1.16 47.76
N SER A 35 11.08 -0.16 47.92
CA SER A 35 12.15 -1.08 47.50
C SER A 35 12.02 -1.34 46.01
N PRO A 36 12.94 -0.85 45.17
CA PRO A 36 12.86 -1.11 43.74
C PRO A 36 13.05 -2.60 43.44
N GLU A 37 12.40 -3.07 42.38
CA GLU A 37 12.51 -4.45 41.97
C GLU A 37 13.80 -4.67 41.18
N GLU A 38 14.59 -5.66 41.60
CA GLU A 38 15.78 -6.08 40.88
C GLU A 38 15.41 -7.16 39.86
N LEU A 39 15.62 -6.87 38.57
CA LEU A 39 15.49 -7.85 37.49
C LEU A 39 16.88 -8.23 36.97
N THR A 40 17.07 -9.49 36.61
CA THR A 40 18.30 -9.97 35.98
C THR A 40 18.13 -10.01 34.47
N VAL A 41 19.08 -9.44 33.72
CA VAL A 41 19.04 -9.41 32.25
C VAL A 41 19.32 -10.81 31.71
N ALA A 42 18.27 -11.51 31.29
CA ALA A 42 18.37 -12.84 30.67
C ALA A 42 18.87 -12.79 29.21
N GLY A 43 18.59 -11.69 28.50
CA GLY A 43 18.98 -11.51 27.10
C GLY A 43 18.76 -10.06 26.65
N ILE A 44 19.38 -9.72 25.52
CA ILE A 44 19.21 -8.42 24.86
C ILE A 44 18.68 -8.73 23.46
N TYR A 45 17.64 -8.02 23.03
CA TYR A 45 17.09 -8.13 21.69
C TYR A 45 17.35 -6.84 20.90
N SER A 46 17.36 -6.96 19.58
CA SER A 46 17.27 -5.81 18.69
C SER A 46 16.36 -6.21 17.52
N ILE A 47 15.28 -5.45 17.35
CA ILE A 47 14.37 -5.57 16.21
C ILE A 47 14.63 -4.50 15.14
N GLY A 48 15.70 -3.70 15.31
CA GLY A 48 16.12 -2.68 14.34
C GLY A 48 15.27 -1.41 14.36
N MET A 49 14.35 -1.29 15.32
CA MET A 49 13.56 -0.10 15.56
C MET A 49 14.01 0.58 16.86
N HIS A 50 14.66 1.73 16.75
CA HIS A 50 15.22 2.47 17.90
C HIS A 50 14.19 2.71 19.02
N LEU A 51 12.94 3.03 18.68
CA LEU A 51 11.87 3.23 19.67
C LEU A 51 11.49 1.95 20.41
N TYR A 52 11.56 0.79 19.76
CA TYR A 52 11.21 -0.48 20.41
C TYR A 52 12.40 -1.12 21.13
N ASP A 53 13.61 -0.91 20.65
CA ASP A 53 14.83 -1.49 21.23
C ASP A 53 15.23 -0.78 22.53
N ASN A 54 14.92 0.52 22.68
CA ASN A 54 15.33 1.31 23.83
C ASN A 54 14.23 1.57 24.87
N GLU A 55 12.95 1.38 24.56
CA GLU A 55 11.84 1.76 25.46
C GLU A 55 11.09 0.56 26.07
N ILE A 56 11.39 -0.68 25.66
CA ILE A 56 10.61 -1.85 26.06
C ILE A 56 11.49 -2.87 26.81
N ILE A 57 10.98 -3.32 27.94
CA ILE A 57 11.50 -4.47 28.70
C ILE A 57 10.47 -5.59 28.60
N VAL A 58 10.93 -6.80 28.28
CA VAL A 58 10.08 -7.99 28.20
C VAL A 58 10.39 -8.91 29.37
N THR A 59 9.36 -9.28 30.14
CA THR A 59 9.46 -10.19 31.28
C THR A 59 8.21 -11.07 31.37
N HIS A 60 8.23 -12.07 32.25
CA HIS A 60 7.06 -12.91 32.53
C HIS A 60 5.93 -12.07 33.13
N ILE A 61 4.67 -12.35 32.78
CA ILE A 61 3.52 -11.56 33.24
C ILE A 61 3.41 -11.52 34.77
N ASP A 62 3.68 -12.63 35.45
CA ASP A 62 3.67 -12.67 36.92
C ASP A 62 4.70 -11.71 37.52
N LYS A 63 5.91 -11.67 36.95
CA LYS A 63 6.97 -10.74 37.38
C LYS A 63 6.60 -9.29 37.04
N ALA A 64 5.93 -9.06 35.91
CA ALA A 64 5.40 -7.74 35.58
C ALA A 64 4.33 -7.31 36.59
N ASN A 65 3.43 -8.20 37.00
CA ASN A 65 2.39 -7.90 38.00
C ASN A 65 3.00 -7.60 39.37
N GLU A 66 4.06 -8.30 39.78
CA GLU A 66 4.83 -7.95 40.97
C GLU A 66 5.44 -6.54 40.87
N VAL A 67 6.10 -6.24 39.76
CA VAL A 67 6.69 -4.91 39.50
C VAL A 67 5.60 -3.83 39.55
N PHE A 68 4.52 -3.98 38.77
CA PHE A 68 3.45 -2.98 38.69
C PHE A 68 2.50 -2.96 39.89
N ARG A 69 2.66 -3.88 40.85
CA ARG A 69 1.76 -4.09 42.00
C ARG A 69 0.31 -4.38 41.59
N SER A 70 0.13 -5.19 40.55
CA SER A 70 -1.16 -5.70 40.10
C SER A 70 -1.45 -7.07 40.70
N GLU A 71 -2.73 -7.45 40.74
CA GLU A 71 -3.13 -8.78 41.19
C GLU A 71 -2.64 -9.87 40.23
N TRP A 72 -2.45 -11.08 40.76
CA TRP A 72 -2.09 -12.24 39.95
C TRP A 72 -3.25 -12.59 39.01
N GLY A 73 -2.95 -12.70 37.71
CA GLY A 73 -3.96 -12.92 36.68
C GLY A 73 -4.58 -11.64 36.11
N ASP A 74 -4.21 -10.46 36.61
CA ASP A 74 -4.60 -9.18 36.00
C ASP A 74 -3.75 -8.90 34.75
N ALA A 75 -4.38 -8.30 33.72
CA ALA A 75 -3.73 -7.97 32.46
C ALA A 75 -4.33 -6.67 31.89
N THR A 76 -3.47 -5.66 31.69
CA THR A 76 -3.91 -4.37 31.14
C THR A 76 -4.33 -4.47 29.67
N VAL A 77 -3.67 -5.34 28.88
CA VAL A 77 -3.94 -5.51 27.45
C VAL A 77 -3.79 -6.97 27.07
N ILE A 78 -4.82 -7.52 26.43
CA ILE A 78 -4.78 -8.84 25.80
C ILE A 78 -4.51 -8.64 24.31
N LYS A 79 -3.39 -9.19 23.82
CA LYS A 79 -3.05 -9.18 22.39
C LYS A 79 -3.54 -10.46 21.75
N ILE A 80 -4.35 -10.33 20.71
CA ILE A 80 -4.85 -11.44 19.90
C ILE A 80 -4.17 -11.35 18.54
N TRP A 81 -3.55 -12.45 18.13
CA TRP A 81 -2.88 -12.58 16.84
C TRP A 81 -3.82 -13.27 15.86
N THR A 82 -3.88 -12.75 14.64
CA THR A 82 -4.63 -13.34 13.52
C THR A 82 -3.67 -13.70 12.41
N ASP A 83 -3.82 -14.90 11.83
CA ASP A 83 -2.96 -15.35 10.72
C ASP A 83 -3.15 -14.50 9.45
N ASP A 84 -4.35 -13.95 9.27
CA ASP A 84 -4.70 -13.10 8.14
C ASP A 84 -4.97 -11.65 8.61
N PRO A 85 -4.18 -10.66 8.16
CA PRO A 85 -4.41 -9.26 8.45
C PRO A 85 -5.78 -8.73 7.99
N GLU A 86 -6.38 -9.30 6.93
CA GLU A 86 -7.68 -8.83 6.42
C GLU A 86 -8.84 -9.20 7.34
N ARG A 87 -8.69 -10.27 8.13
CA ARG A 87 -9.71 -10.77 9.06
C ARG A 87 -9.76 -10.01 10.39
N VAL A 88 -8.83 -9.08 10.61
CA VAL A 88 -8.72 -8.32 11.87
C VAL A 88 -10.01 -7.57 12.21
N HIS A 89 -10.72 -7.04 11.21
CA HIS A 89 -12.00 -6.35 11.42
C HIS A 89 -13.14 -7.31 11.79
N GLU A 90 -13.18 -8.50 11.19
CA GLU A 90 -14.16 -9.54 11.51
C GLU A 90 -13.97 -10.05 12.95
N VAL A 91 -12.72 -10.32 13.33
CA VAL A 91 -12.36 -10.77 14.68
C VAL A 91 -12.69 -9.70 15.72
N ARG A 92 -12.35 -8.43 15.45
CA ARG A 92 -12.74 -7.30 16.32
C ARG A 92 -14.25 -7.24 16.53
N LYS A 93 -15.02 -7.38 15.44
CA LYS A 93 -16.48 -7.36 15.49
C LYS A 93 -17.03 -8.53 16.31
N ALA A 94 -16.52 -9.75 16.08
CA ALA A 94 -16.91 -10.93 16.84
C ALA A 94 -16.67 -10.76 18.35
N ILE A 95 -15.51 -10.23 18.74
CA ILE A 95 -15.18 -9.97 20.16
C ILE A 95 -16.12 -8.92 20.77
N GLY A 96 -16.48 -7.89 20.00
CA GLY A 96 -17.41 -6.84 20.45
C GLY A 96 -18.85 -7.33 20.62
N GLU A 97 -19.28 -8.30 19.81
CA GLU A 97 -20.65 -8.85 19.82
C GLU A 97 -20.83 -9.98 20.85
N ASP A 98 -19.75 -10.67 21.25
CA ASP A 98 -19.81 -11.87 22.11
C ASP A 98 -20.28 -11.59 23.55
N GLY A 99 -20.39 -10.32 23.97
CA GLY A 99 -20.95 -9.91 25.27
C GLY A 99 -20.12 -10.32 26.51
N GLY A 100 -19.28 -11.35 26.41
CA GLY A 100 -18.38 -11.85 27.47
C GLY A 100 -17.22 -10.91 27.81
N PHE A 101 -16.94 -9.93 26.95
CA PHE A 101 -15.91 -8.91 27.14
C PHE A 101 -16.51 -7.52 27.41
N GLY A 102 -17.76 -7.45 27.88
CA GLY A 102 -18.45 -6.20 28.20
C GLY A 102 -17.62 -5.29 29.11
N GLY A 103 -17.24 -4.11 28.61
CA GLY A 103 -16.39 -3.13 29.31
C GLY A 103 -14.98 -2.99 28.75
N LEU A 104 -14.52 -3.90 27.89
CA LEU A 104 -13.21 -3.82 27.22
C LEU A 104 -13.33 -3.20 25.82
N ALA A 105 -12.41 -2.29 25.49
CA ALA A 105 -12.34 -1.70 24.15
C ALA A 105 -11.44 -2.56 23.24
N ALA A 106 -12.04 -3.24 22.26
CA ALA A 106 -11.28 -3.92 21.21
C ALA A 106 -10.77 -2.90 20.18
N VAL A 107 -9.45 -2.67 20.18
CA VAL A 107 -8.74 -1.76 19.26
C VAL A 107 -7.81 -2.56 18.38
N THR A 108 -7.86 -2.33 17.06
CA THR A 108 -6.98 -3.01 16.12
C THR A 108 -5.61 -2.35 16.06
N TRP A 109 -4.59 -3.09 15.64
CA TRP A 109 -3.25 -2.53 15.42
C TRP A 109 -3.25 -1.45 14.32
N MET A 110 -4.16 -1.54 13.35
CA MET A 110 -4.37 -0.51 12.32
C MET A 110 -4.96 0.77 12.92
N GLU A 111 -5.91 0.67 13.84
CA GLU A 111 -6.49 1.82 14.56
C GLU A 111 -5.46 2.48 15.46
N LYS A 112 -4.64 1.70 16.17
CA LYS A 112 -3.56 2.24 17.01
C LYS A 112 -2.51 3.00 16.19
N ASN A 113 -2.31 2.61 14.93
CA ASN A 113 -1.37 3.24 14.00
C ASN A 113 -2.10 3.99 12.87
N ALA A 114 -3.28 4.55 13.14
CA ALA A 114 -4.15 5.10 12.10
C ALA A 114 -3.48 6.21 11.27
N GLU A 115 -2.60 7.02 11.86
CA GLU A 115 -1.88 8.07 11.13
C GLU A 115 -0.95 7.49 10.06
N PHE A 116 -0.19 6.45 10.40
CA PHE A 116 0.66 5.73 9.45
C PHE A 116 -0.16 5.10 8.33
N PHE A 117 -1.28 4.44 8.66
CA PHE A 117 -2.17 3.86 7.66
C PHE A 117 -2.87 4.89 6.78
N ARG A 118 -3.23 6.06 7.32
CA ARG A 118 -3.78 7.17 6.54
C ARG A 118 -2.74 7.74 5.58
N ALA A 119 -1.49 7.89 6.00
CA ALA A 119 -0.40 8.30 5.13
C ALA A 119 -0.19 7.31 3.98
N LEU A 120 -0.15 6.01 4.28
CA LEU A 120 -0.07 4.95 3.26
C LEU A 120 -1.26 4.97 2.29
N ALA A 121 -2.48 5.21 2.78
CA ALA A 121 -3.66 5.29 1.93
C ALA A 121 -3.60 6.49 0.98
N VAL A 122 -3.14 7.64 1.46
CA VAL A 122 -2.92 8.84 0.63
C VAL A 122 -1.85 8.58 -0.43
N GLU A 123 -0.75 7.93 -0.07
CA GLU A 123 0.31 7.55 -1.00
C GLU A 123 -0.21 6.62 -2.11
N LYS A 124 -0.96 5.57 -1.75
CA LYS A 124 -1.58 4.66 -2.72
C LYS A 124 -2.55 5.38 -3.65
N ASN A 125 -3.34 6.31 -3.13
CA ASN A 125 -4.25 7.11 -3.94
C ASN A 125 -3.49 7.99 -4.94
N LEU A 126 -2.38 8.60 -4.51
CA LEU A 126 -1.52 9.38 -5.40
C LEU A 126 -0.96 8.51 -6.53
N GLN A 127 -0.48 7.30 -6.22
CA GLN A 127 0.01 6.34 -7.22
C GLN A 127 -1.10 5.96 -8.22
N PHE A 128 -2.33 5.76 -7.76
CA PHE A 128 -3.48 5.52 -8.64
C PHE A 128 -3.72 6.68 -9.60
N PHE A 129 -3.70 7.93 -9.13
CA PHE A 129 -3.85 9.10 -10.01
C PHE A 129 -2.72 9.21 -11.04
N VAL A 130 -1.46 8.99 -10.63
CA VAL A 130 -0.31 8.97 -11.54
C VAL A 130 -0.49 7.91 -12.63
N LEU A 131 -0.89 6.69 -12.25
CA LEU A 131 -1.18 5.61 -13.18
C LEU A 131 -2.24 6.03 -14.21
N VAL A 132 -3.36 6.62 -13.76
CA VAL A 132 -4.42 7.11 -14.64
C VAL A 132 -3.89 8.13 -15.65
N PHE A 133 -3.06 9.09 -15.21
CA PHE A 133 -2.44 10.06 -16.12
C PHE A 133 -1.54 9.42 -17.17
N ILE A 134 -0.70 8.46 -16.78
CA ILE A 134 0.16 7.72 -17.72
C ILE A 134 -0.67 6.99 -18.77
N VAL A 135 -1.76 6.32 -18.35
CA VAL A 135 -2.64 5.60 -19.27
C VAL A 135 -3.35 6.56 -20.23
N ILE A 136 -3.81 7.72 -19.75
CA ILE A 136 -4.43 8.74 -20.62
C ILE A 136 -3.44 9.25 -21.66
N VAL A 137 -2.21 9.61 -21.25
CA VAL A 137 -1.16 10.08 -22.16
C VAL A 137 -0.83 9.01 -23.19
N SER A 138 -0.66 7.76 -22.76
CA SER A 138 -0.39 6.63 -23.65
C SER A 138 -1.52 6.41 -24.66
N SER A 139 -2.78 6.47 -24.21
CA SER A 139 -3.97 6.37 -25.06
C SER A 139 -3.98 7.45 -26.16
N PHE A 140 -3.64 8.71 -25.82
CA PHE A 140 -3.49 9.77 -26.84
C PHE A 140 -2.36 9.50 -27.83
N SER A 141 -1.22 8.97 -27.36
CA SER A 141 -0.12 8.58 -28.26
C SER A 141 -0.53 7.49 -29.25
N ILE A 142 -1.29 6.48 -28.79
CA ILE A 142 -1.85 5.43 -29.65
C ILE A 142 -2.83 6.05 -30.64
N ALA A 143 -3.72 6.93 -30.17
CA ALA A 143 -4.68 7.60 -31.03
C ALA A 143 -3.98 8.39 -32.14
N ALA A 144 -2.98 9.21 -31.82
CA ALA A 144 -2.18 9.95 -32.80
C ALA A 144 -1.53 9.02 -33.84
N THR A 145 -0.94 7.92 -33.38
CA THR A 145 -0.33 6.91 -34.25
C THR A 145 -1.35 6.28 -35.21
N LEU A 146 -2.52 5.91 -34.69
CA LEU A 146 -3.62 5.36 -35.51
C LEU A 146 -4.14 6.38 -36.52
N ILE A 147 -4.29 7.66 -36.16
CA ILE A 147 -4.65 8.73 -37.10
C ILE A 147 -3.63 8.81 -38.24
N THR A 148 -2.33 8.79 -37.92
CA THR A 148 -1.29 8.80 -38.95
C THR A 148 -1.40 7.61 -39.90
N ILE A 149 -1.65 6.41 -39.38
CA ILE A 149 -1.86 5.20 -40.19
C ILE A 149 -3.08 5.34 -41.10
N VAL A 150 -4.20 5.85 -40.56
CA VAL A 150 -5.42 6.12 -41.32
C VAL A 150 -5.13 7.06 -42.49
N ILE A 151 -4.42 8.16 -42.25
CA ILE A 151 -4.08 9.15 -43.26
C ILE A 151 -3.23 8.51 -44.37
N GLN A 152 -2.19 7.75 -44.02
CA GLN A 152 -1.34 7.04 -44.99
C GLN A 152 -2.12 6.01 -45.82
N LYS A 153 -3.15 5.40 -45.24
CA LYS A 153 -3.97 4.35 -45.86
C LYS A 153 -5.27 4.85 -46.49
N THR A 154 -5.47 6.17 -46.57
CA THR A 154 -6.69 6.79 -47.10
C THR A 154 -7.05 6.30 -48.50
N ARG A 155 -6.07 6.10 -49.39
CA ARG A 155 -6.28 5.60 -50.76
C ARG A 155 -6.83 4.16 -50.77
N GLU A 156 -6.26 3.29 -49.95
CA GLU A 156 -6.71 1.89 -49.80
C GLU A 156 -8.14 1.83 -49.23
N ILE A 157 -8.44 2.66 -48.23
CA ILE A 157 -9.79 2.79 -47.65
C ILE A 157 -10.79 3.28 -48.71
N GLY A 158 -10.40 4.22 -49.57
CA GLY A 158 -11.21 4.71 -50.68
C GLY A 158 -11.57 3.63 -51.69
N VAL A 159 -10.60 2.77 -52.05
CA VAL A 159 -10.83 1.61 -52.93
C VAL A 159 -11.77 0.60 -52.26
N LEU A 160 -11.59 0.30 -50.97
CA LEU A 160 -12.49 -0.58 -50.23
C LEU A 160 -13.93 -0.04 -50.19
N LYS A 161 -14.11 1.27 -49.94
CA LYS A 161 -15.44 1.91 -50.00
C LYS A 161 -16.06 1.80 -51.40
N ALA A 162 -15.26 1.96 -52.47
CA ALA A 162 -15.74 1.82 -53.85
C ALA A 162 -16.15 0.38 -54.20
N LEU A 163 -15.52 -0.63 -53.58
CA LEU A 163 -15.89 -2.04 -53.68
C LEU A 163 -17.12 -2.43 -52.82
N GLY A 164 -17.72 -1.48 -52.10
CA GLY A 164 -18.93 -1.70 -51.30
C GLY A 164 -18.68 -1.97 -49.81
N ALA A 165 -17.47 -1.73 -49.29
CA ALA A 165 -17.20 -1.88 -47.87
C ALA A 165 -18.03 -0.88 -47.04
N THR A 166 -18.76 -1.39 -46.04
CA THR A 166 -19.58 -0.56 -45.17
C THR A 166 -18.73 0.23 -44.18
N GLN A 167 -19.25 1.37 -43.70
CA GLN A 167 -18.61 2.17 -42.65
C GLN A 167 -18.33 1.34 -41.38
N ARG A 168 -19.20 0.37 -41.05
CA ARG A 168 -19.03 -0.54 -39.91
C ARG A 168 -17.84 -1.47 -40.08
N THR A 169 -17.61 -1.97 -41.30
CA THR A 169 -16.44 -2.82 -41.60
C THR A 169 -15.14 -2.06 -41.36
N ILE A 170 -15.06 -0.81 -41.83
CA ILE A 170 -13.88 0.04 -41.67
C ILE A 170 -13.66 0.36 -40.19
N LEU A 171 -14.71 0.76 -39.46
CA LEU A 171 -14.64 1.02 -38.04
C LEU A 171 -14.16 -0.20 -37.24
N SER A 172 -14.66 -1.39 -37.58
CA SER A 172 -14.32 -2.64 -36.89
C SER A 172 -12.86 -3.02 -37.07
N VAL A 173 -12.28 -2.79 -38.27
CA VAL A 173 -10.86 -3.05 -38.52
C VAL A 173 -9.96 -2.17 -37.63
N PHE A 174 -10.27 -0.87 -37.54
CA PHE A 174 -9.48 0.04 -36.70
C PHE A 174 -9.65 -0.23 -35.21
N LEU A 175 -10.87 -0.54 -34.76
CA LEU A 175 -11.11 -0.97 -33.38
C LEU A 175 -10.39 -2.27 -33.04
N LEU A 176 -10.38 -3.25 -33.95
CA LEU A 176 -9.66 -4.50 -33.76
C LEU A 176 -8.15 -4.25 -33.70
N GLN A 177 -7.62 -3.37 -34.56
CA GLN A 177 -6.21 -2.99 -34.52
C GLN A 177 -5.85 -2.33 -33.19
N GLY A 178 -6.67 -1.39 -32.70
CA GLY A 178 -6.50 -0.77 -31.38
C GLY A 178 -6.58 -1.78 -30.23
N ALA A 179 -7.51 -2.73 -30.30
CA ALA A 179 -7.65 -3.80 -29.31
C ALA A 179 -6.44 -4.75 -29.30
N ILE A 180 -5.89 -5.11 -30.47
CA ILE A 180 -4.70 -5.96 -30.57
C ILE A 180 -3.49 -5.25 -29.95
N VAL A 181 -3.29 -3.97 -30.29
CA VAL A 181 -2.20 -3.16 -29.71
C VAL A 181 -2.38 -2.99 -28.21
N GLY A 182 -3.59 -2.72 -27.74
CA GLY A 182 -3.90 -2.62 -26.32
C GLY A 182 -3.66 -3.92 -25.57
N LEU A 183 -4.09 -5.06 -26.11
CA LEU A 183 -3.88 -6.37 -25.50
C LEU A 183 -2.40 -6.74 -25.45
N ALA A 184 -1.65 -6.49 -26.53
CA ALA A 184 -0.22 -6.69 -26.56
C ALA A 184 0.51 -5.78 -25.56
N GLY A 185 0.09 -4.52 -25.44
CA GLY A 185 0.65 -3.56 -24.49
C GLY A 185 0.40 -3.97 -23.04
N VAL A 186 -0.84 -4.33 -22.70
CA VAL A 186 -1.19 -4.83 -21.35
C VAL A 186 -0.43 -6.13 -21.07
N GLY A 187 -0.45 -7.11 -21.97
CA GLY A 187 0.25 -8.38 -21.78
C GLY A 187 1.76 -8.23 -21.57
N LEU A 188 2.42 -7.45 -22.42
CA LEU A 188 3.86 -7.16 -22.27
C LEU A 188 4.14 -6.34 -21.01
N GLY A 189 3.30 -5.36 -20.71
CA GLY A 189 3.40 -4.54 -19.49
C GLY A 189 3.32 -5.38 -18.22
N THR A 190 2.36 -6.31 -18.14
CA THR A 190 2.18 -7.22 -17.01
C THR A 190 3.38 -8.16 -16.87
N VAL A 191 3.89 -8.72 -17.97
CA VAL A 191 5.10 -9.57 -17.94
C VAL A 191 6.32 -8.79 -17.46
N VAL A 192 6.56 -7.60 -18.01
CA VAL A 192 7.67 -6.74 -17.61
C VAL A 192 7.52 -6.32 -16.15
N GLY A 193 6.33 -5.94 -15.71
CA GLY A 193 6.03 -5.58 -14.32
C GLY A 193 6.31 -6.73 -13.35
N LEU A 194 5.86 -7.95 -13.68
CA LEU A 194 6.14 -9.14 -12.87
C LEU A 194 7.64 -9.47 -12.83
N LEU A 195 8.36 -9.30 -13.94
CA LEU A 195 9.81 -9.45 -13.96
C LEU A 195 10.48 -8.42 -13.06
N VAL A 196 10.09 -7.15 -13.13
CA VAL A 196 10.63 -6.09 -12.27
C VAL A 196 10.41 -6.41 -10.79
N VAL A 197 9.22 -6.89 -10.41
CA VAL A 197 8.95 -7.28 -9.02
C VAL A 197 9.82 -8.46 -8.58
N ASN A 198 10.05 -9.44 -9.45
CA ASN A 198 10.91 -10.59 -9.15
C ASN A 198 12.40 -10.18 -9.01
N TYR A 199 12.87 -9.31 -9.90
CA TYR A 199 14.26 -8.85 -9.94
C TYR A 199 14.55 -7.59 -9.12
N ARG A 200 13.58 -7.12 -8.32
CA ARG A 200 13.68 -5.86 -7.56
C ARG A 200 14.94 -5.71 -6.72
N GLY A 201 15.42 -6.78 -6.08
CA GLY A 201 16.64 -6.75 -5.28
C GLY A 201 17.88 -6.47 -6.12
N ARG A 202 17.99 -7.12 -7.29
CA ARG A 202 19.08 -6.87 -8.25
C ARG A 202 19.00 -5.47 -8.85
N ILE A 203 17.79 -4.98 -9.12
CA ILE A 203 17.59 -3.61 -9.63
C ILE A 203 18.02 -2.60 -8.57
N GLN A 204 17.70 -2.83 -7.30
CA GLN A 204 18.14 -1.99 -6.19
C GLN A 204 19.67 -1.96 -6.09
N GLU A 205 20.33 -3.13 -6.03
CA GLU A 205 21.80 -3.22 -5.99
C GLU A 205 22.45 -2.50 -7.17
N PHE A 206 21.87 -2.62 -8.37
CA PHE A 206 22.37 -1.94 -9.56
C PHE A 206 22.25 -0.41 -9.45
N ILE A 207 21.14 0.12 -8.93
CA ILE A 207 20.95 1.56 -8.73
C ILE A 207 21.90 2.09 -7.65
N GLU A 208 22.03 1.36 -6.54
CA GLU A 208 22.96 1.72 -5.45
C GLU A 208 24.40 1.76 -5.96
N TRP A 209 24.80 0.78 -6.76
CA TRP A 209 26.11 0.78 -7.43
C TRP A 209 26.28 1.95 -8.41
N ALA A 210 25.26 2.22 -9.24
CA ALA A 210 25.35 3.22 -10.30
C ALA A 210 25.34 4.67 -9.78
N PHE A 211 24.56 4.95 -8.75
CA PHE A 211 24.37 6.30 -8.20
C PHE A 211 25.16 6.54 -6.91
N ASN A 212 25.79 5.50 -6.34
CA ASN A 212 26.53 5.55 -5.07
C ASN A 212 25.72 6.17 -3.92
N ILE A 213 24.40 5.94 -3.94
CA ILE A 213 23.44 6.35 -2.90
C ILE A 213 22.80 5.09 -2.31
N SER A 214 22.54 5.08 -1.00
CA SER A 214 21.70 4.06 -0.37
C SER A 214 20.23 4.39 -0.66
N VAL A 215 19.64 3.74 -1.66
CA VAL A 215 18.25 3.97 -2.09
C VAL A 215 17.27 3.66 -0.95
N PHE A 216 17.58 2.62 -0.16
CA PHE A 216 16.83 2.25 1.03
C PHE A 216 17.76 2.09 2.23
N PRO A 217 18.08 3.17 2.97
CA PRO A 217 18.84 3.06 4.20
C PRO A 217 18.01 2.22 5.20
N PRO A 218 18.54 1.08 5.71
CA PRO A 218 17.86 0.26 6.69
C PRO A 218 17.46 1.06 7.95
N GLU A 219 18.21 2.12 8.25
CA GLU A 219 17.99 2.98 9.41
C GLU A 219 16.72 3.85 9.26
N LEU A 220 16.33 4.20 8.03
CA LEU A 220 15.20 5.08 7.75
C LEU A 220 13.89 4.31 7.52
N TYR A 221 13.99 3.12 6.90
CA TYR A 221 12.83 2.30 6.57
C TYR A 221 12.56 1.18 7.58
N MET A 222 13.50 0.88 8.50
CA MET A 222 13.33 -0.03 9.65
C MET A 222 12.73 -1.41 9.29
N LEU A 223 12.83 -1.81 8.01
CA LEU A 223 12.33 -3.06 7.44
C LEU A 223 13.44 -3.64 6.57
N THR A 224 13.89 -4.86 6.89
CA THR A 224 15.02 -5.52 6.22
C THR A 224 14.69 -5.90 4.77
N VAL A 225 13.41 -6.04 4.43
CA VAL A 225 12.90 -6.31 3.09
C VAL A 225 11.49 -5.71 3.01
N ILE A 226 11.18 -4.90 2.00
CA ILE A 226 9.79 -4.53 1.72
C ILE A 226 9.12 -5.80 1.14
N PRO A 227 8.17 -6.47 1.79
CA PRO A 227 7.49 -7.60 1.16
C PRO A 227 6.61 -7.09 0.01
N ALA A 228 6.86 -7.55 -1.22
CA ALA A 228 5.96 -7.27 -2.34
C ALA A 228 4.82 -8.28 -2.31
N HIS A 229 3.69 -7.89 -1.74
CA HIS A 229 2.48 -8.69 -1.82
C HIS A 229 1.81 -8.45 -3.17
N ILE A 230 1.95 -9.40 -4.10
CA ILE A 230 1.29 -9.33 -5.41
C ILE A 230 -0.13 -9.87 -5.29
N SER A 231 -1.12 -8.98 -5.28
CA SER A 231 -2.52 -9.36 -5.38
C SER A 231 -2.88 -9.66 -6.84
N LYS A 232 -3.29 -10.89 -7.13
CA LYS A 232 -3.79 -11.28 -8.47
C LYS A 232 -5.01 -10.45 -8.88
N ARG A 233 -5.86 -10.11 -7.90
CA ARG A 233 -7.06 -9.31 -8.09
C ARG A 233 -6.69 -7.91 -8.60
N ASP A 234 -5.67 -7.30 -8.02
CA ASP A 234 -5.26 -5.93 -8.37
C ASP A 234 -4.69 -5.88 -9.79
N ILE A 235 -3.89 -6.88 -10.17
CA ILE A 235 -3.39 -7.01 -11.55
C ILE A 235 -4.55 -7.10 -12.54
N ILE A 236 -5.52 -8.00 -12.30
CA ILE A 236 -6.66 -8.18 -13.21
C ILE A 236 -7.48 -6.90 -13.35
N ILE A 237 -7.72 -6.17 -12.25
CA ILE A 237 -8.47 -4.92 -12.27
C ILE A 237 -7.70 -3.84 -13.06
N ILE A 238 -6.40 -3.68 -12.81
CA ILE A 238 -5.56 -2.69 -13.50
C ILE A 238 -5.46 -3.01 -15.00
N ASP A 239 -5.25 -4.28 -15.36
CA ASP A 239 -5.18 -4.74 -16.74
C ASP A 239 -6.51 -4.50 -17.48
N ALA A 240 -7.64 -4.81 -16.83
CA ALA A 240 -8.96 -4.58 -17.40
C ALA A 240 -9.24 -3.09 -17.62
N ILE A 241 -8.96 -2.23 -16.63
CA ILE A 241 -9.16 -0.78 -16.75
C ILE A 241 -8.27 -0.20 -17.84
N SER A 242 -6.99 -0.60 -17.88
CA SER A 242 -6.03 -0.11 -18.87
C SER A 242 -6.44 -0.51 -20.29
N PHE A 243 -6.89 -1.75 -20.47
CA PHE A 243 -7.41 -2.23 -21.75
C PHE A 243 -8.64 -1.44 -22.20
N VAL A 244 -9.61 -1.19 -21.30
CA VAL A 244 -10.80 -0.40 -21.62
C VAL A 244 -10.42 1.02 -22.04
N ILE A 245 -9.53 1.68 -21.30
CA ILE A 245 -9.09 3.05 -21.64
C ILE A 245 -8.38 3.06 -23.00
N CYS A 246 -7.52 2.07 -23.28
CA CYS A 246 -6.85 1.96 -24.57
C CYS A 246 -7.83 1.78 -25.74
N VAL A 247 -8.84 0.94 -25.59
CA VAL A 247 -9.88 0.73 -26.61
C VAL A 247 -10.73 1.98 -26.81
N LEU A 248 -11.08 2.69 -25.73
CA LEU A 248 -11.78 3.98 -25.82
C LEU A 248 -10.93 5.05 -26.51
N GLY A 249 -9.62 5.08 -26.26
CA GLY A 249 -8.67 5.93 -26.97
C GLY A 249 -8.64 5.69 -28.48
N ALA A 250 -8.69 4.41 -28.89
CA ALA A 250 -8.73 4.02 -30.29
C ALA A 250 -10.06 4.32 -31.00
N LEU A 251 -11.13 4.63 -30.25
CA LEU A 251 -12.43 4.94 -30.83
C LEU A 251 -12.43 6.27 -31.60
N ILE A 252 -11.74 7.29 -31.08
CA ILE A 252 -11.63 8.62 -31.70
C ILE A 252 -11.05 8.54 -33.13
N PRO A 253 -9.86 7.93 -33.36
CA PRO A 253 -9.33 7.75 -34.72
C PRO A 253 -10.20 6.87 -35.60
N ALA A 254 -10.83 5.82 -35.05
CA ALA A 254 -11.68 4.94 -35.82
C ALA A 254 -12.89 5.70 -36.41
N ILE A 255 -13.51 6.59 -35.63
CA ILE A 255 -14.59 7.47 -36.10
C ILE A 255 -14.06 8.45 -37.16
N TYR A 256 -12.87 9.01 -36.96
CA TYR A 256 -12.23 9.89 -37.92
C TYR A 256 -11.94 9.21 -39.27
N ALA A 257 -11.53 7.94 -39.27
CA ALA A 257 -11.30 7.17 -40.49
C ALA A 257 -12.56 6.97 -41.34
N VAL A 258 -13.72 6.84 -40.68
CA VAL A 258 -15.01 6.64 -41.36
C VAL A 258 -15.48 7.94 -42.04
N SER A 259 -15.24 9.10 -41.41
CA SER A 259 -15.70 10.41 -41.90
C SER A 259 -14.89 10.96 -43.09
N LEU A 260 -13.74 10.36 -43.40
CA LEU A 260 -12.98 10.70 -44.61
C LEU A 260 -13.80 10.37 -45.88
N GLN A 261 -14.21 11.42 -46.60
CA GLN A 261 -14.96 11.32 -47.84
C GLN A 261 -14.05 10.93 -49.01
N PRO A 262 -14.49 10.03 -49.92
CA PRO A 262 -13.67 9.51 -51.02
C PRO A 262 -13.20 10.59 -52.01
N THR A 263 -13.94 11.70 -52.09
CA THR A 263 -13.75 12.77 -53.09
C THR A 263 -12.51 13.63 -52.84
N ARG A 264 -12.03 13.75 -51.59
CA ARG A 264 -10.78 14.49 -51.28
C ARG A 264 -9.50 13.66 -51.48
N ALA A 265 -9.60 12.34 -51.52
CA ALA A 265 -8.44 11.46 -51.67
C ALA A 265 -7.87 11.43 -53.11
N LEU A 266 -8.68 11.81 -54.11
CA LEU A 266 -8.30 11.82 -55.53
C LEU A 266 -7.75 13.17 -56.02
N GLN A 267 -7.92 14.26 -55.26
CA GLN A 267 -7.45 15.60 -55.64
C GLN A 267 -6.02 15.92 -55.16
N HIS A 268 -5.40 15.08 -54.32
CA HIS A 268 -4.04 15.32 -53.82
C HIS A 268 -2.92 14.88 -54.78
N ASP A 269 -3.27 14.23 -55.90
CA ASP A 269 -2.33 13.76 -56.93
C ASP A 269 -2.57 14.47 -58.30
N SER A 270 -3.24 15.64 -58.33
CA SER A 270 -3.43 16.47 -59.54
C SER A 270 -2.53 17.70 -59.52
#